data_AF-A0A820NUW3-F1
#
_entry.id   AF-A0A820NUW3-F1
#
_cell.length_a   1.000
_cell.length_b   1.000
_cell.length_c   1.000
_cell.angle_alpha   90.00
_cell.angle_beta   90.00
_cell.angle_gamma   90.00
#
_symmetry.space_group_name_H-M   'P 1'
#
loop_
_entity.id
_entity.type
_entity.pdbx_description
1 polymer ?
#
loop_
_entity_poly.entity_id
_entity_poly.type
_entity_poly.pdbx_seq_one_letter_code
_entity_poly.pdbx_strand_id
1 'polypeptide(L)'
;MMGEHISQSDIIIHIHLSRLGIAFKYNTTTNIITSREYSDMCIGQDQWLGTLTGLTSSLLLSPLTAKDCTSEHYPYRKLIVPFGKILSTRDQHEIHQTVTIDRPSSMSFSHQYFVFILNDRLKILQSTDSPTGWLYLALLHAMTSHPLPDHYTGMTGMERAFQLLYSAGCWSDQPFDELSLNILGQIASISPKVNYYPEHLTC
;
A
#
# COMPACT_ATOMS: atom_id res chain seq x y z
N MET A 1 -18.18 -15.61 52.04
CA MET A 1 -17.59 -14.40 51.42
C MET A 1 -17.53 -14.65 49.93
N MET A 2 -18.52 -14.15 49.17
CA MET A 2 -18.49 -14.17 47.72
C MET A 2 -17.65 -12.97 47.26
N GLY A 3 -16.54 -13.23 46.58
CA GLY A 3 -15.74 -12.18 45.96
C GLY A 3 -16.48 -11.65 44.74
N GLU A 4 -16.85 -10.37 44.78
CA GLU A 4 -17.31 -9.64 43.61
C GLU A 4 -16.14 -9.51 42.63
N HIS A 5 -16.20 -10.29 41.54
CA HIS A 5 -15.41 -10.02 40.35
C HIS A 5 -15.93 -8.71 39.74
N ILE A 6 -15.22 -7.62 40.00
CA ILE A 6 -15.42 -6.35 39.30
C ILE A 6 -15.17 -6.63 37.82
N SER A 7 -16.23 -6.59 37.00
CA SER A 7 -16.08 -6.65 35.55
C SER A 7 -15.35 -5.38 35.13
N GLN A 8 -14.07 -5.50 34.81
CA GLN A 8 -13.29 -4.41 34.24
C GLN A 8 -13.99 -4.00 32.95
N SER A 9 -14.58 -2.80 32.94
CA SER A 9 -15.31 -2.27 31.79
C SER A 9 -14.32 -2.00 30.67
N ASP A 10 -14.48 -2.67 29.54
CA ASP A 10 -13.71 -2.42 28.33
C ASP A 10 -13.93 -0.98 27.87
N ILE A 11 -12.88 -0.16 27.95
CA ILE A 11 -12.89 1.20 27.38
C ILE A 11 -12.53 1.06 25.91
N ILE A 12 -13.43 1.55 25.04
CA ILE A 12 -13.24 1.56 23.58
C ILE A 12 -13.01 3.00 23.13
N ILE A 13 -11.87 3.25 22.49
CA ILE A 13 -11.54 4.55 21.89
C ILE A 13 -11.78 4.46 20.38
N HIS A 14 -12.53 5.42 19.84
CA HIS A 14 -12.78 5.53 18.41
C HIS A 14 -11.73 6.42 17.75
N ILE A 15 -11.06 5.88 16.73
CA ILE A 15 -10.02 6.57 15.96
C ILE A 15 -10.54 6.79 14.54
N HIS A 16 -10.45 8.02 14.05
CA HIS A 16 -10.93 8.39 12.72
C HIS A 16 -9.80 8.95 11.87
N LEU A 17 -9.56 8.36 10.70
CA LEU A 17 -8.65 8.90 9.69
C LEU A 17 -9.48 9.68 8.65
N SER A 18 -9.89 10.90 9.02
CA SER A 18 -10.86 11.70 8.26
C SER A 18 -10.48 11.91 6.79
N ARG A 19 -9.18 12.02 6.47
CA ARG A 19 -8.66 12.18 5.09
C ARG A 19 -8.89 10.95 4.20
N LEU A 20 -9.06 9.78 4.80
CA LEU A 20 -9.28 8.50 4.13
C LEU A 20 -10.72 8.01 4.30
N GLY A 21 -11.48 8.55 5.26
CA GLY A 21 -12.83 8.10 5.57
C GLY A 21 -12.91 6.74 6.28
N ILE A 22 -11.79 6.23 6.78
CA ILE A 22 -11.71 4.96 7.52
C ILE A 22 -11.64 5.19 9.02
N ALA A 23 -12.11 4.22 9.81
CA ALA A 23 -12.11 4.31 11.25
C ALA A 23 -11.68 3.01 11.92
N PHE A 24 -11.18 3.16 13.15
CA PHE A 24 -10.70 2.06 13.97
C PHE A 24 -11.28 2.15 15.37
N LYS A 25 -11.22 1.02 16.07
CA LYS A 25 -11.56 0.91 17.49
C LYS A 25 -10.34 0.38 18.23
N TYR A 26 -9.87 1.15 19.20
CA TYR A 26 -8.83 0.70 20.13
C TYR A 26 -9.49 0.18 21.41
N ASN A 27 -9.24 -1.09 21.73
CA ASN A 27 -9.67 -1.70 22.98
C ASN A 27 -8.52 -1.60 24.00
N THR A 28 -8.75 -0.89 25.11
CA THR A 28 -7.71 -0.66 26.13
C THR A 28 -7.35 -1.91 26.93
N THR A 29 -8.23 -2.90 26.99
CA THR A 29 -8.02 -4.15 27.73
C THR A 29 -7.12 -5.10 26.94
N THR A 30 -7.35 -5.22 25.63
CA THR A 30 -6.55 -6.08 24.75
C THR A 30 -5.36 -5.37 24.11
N ASN A 31 -5.32 -4.03 24.16
CA ASN A 31 -4.38 -3.19 23.42
C ASN A 31 -4.40 -3.38 21.89
N ILE A 32 -5.53 -3.83 21.35
CA ILE A 32 -5.67 -4.09 19.91
C ILE A 32 -6.45 -2.95 19.25
N ILE A 33 -5.95 -2.49 18.10
CA ILE A 33 -6.67 -1.56 17.22
C ILE A 33 -7.31 -2.36 16.10
N THR A 34 -8.63 -2.46 16.09
CA THR A 34 -9.41 -3.17 15.07
C THR A 34 -9.96 -2.22 14.01
N SER A 35 -9.99 -2.67 12.76
CA SER A 35 -10.55 -1.93 11.64
C SER A 35 -12.08 -2.01 11.66
N ARG A 36 -12.75 -0.89 11.33
CA ARG A 36 -14.20 -0.87 11.16
C ARG A 36 -14.62 -1.30 9.76
N GLU A 37 -13.85 -0.92 8.74
CA GLU A 37 -14.15 -1.20 7.33
C GLU A 37 -13.72 -2.61 6.89
N TYR A 38 -12.75 -3.20 7.60
CA TYR A 38 -12.25 -4.55 7.32
C TYR A 38 -12.45 -5.44 8.54
N SER A 39 -13.53 -6.22 8.55
CA SER A 39 -13.80 -7.20 9.60
C SER A 39 -12.63 -8.16 9.78
N ASP A 40 -12.43 -8.61 11.02
CA ASP A 40 -11.36 -9.53 11.42
C ASP A 40 -9.95 -9.03 11.08
N MET A 41 -9.76 -7.72 10.95
CA MET A 41 -8.47 -7.09 10.72
C MET A 41 -8.12 -6.11 11.84
N CYS A 42 -6.84 -6.09 12.21
CA CYS A 42 -6.25 -5.20 13.19
C CYS A 42 -4.99 -4.55 12.65
N ILE A 43 -4.59 -3.45 13.27
CA ILE A 43 -3.26 -2.87 13.07
C ILE A 43 -2.28 -3.73 13.88
N GLY A 44 -1.41 -4.47 13.20
CA GLY A 44 -0.33 -5.22 13.84
C GLY A 44 0.77 -4.31 14.38
N GLN A 45 1.51 -4.76 15.39
CA GLN A 45 2.66 -4.01 15.92
C GLN A 45 3.76 -3.82 14.88
N ASP A 46 3.98 -4.84 14.05
CA ASP A 46 4.89 -4.77 12.92
C ASP A 46 4.17 -4.23 11.67
N GLN A 47 4.59 -3.05 11.24
CA GLN A 47 4.12 -2.39 10.02
C GLN A 47 5.12 -2.57 8.85
N TRP A 48 6.15 -3.40 9.03
CA TRP A 48 7.10 -3.68 7.99
C TRP A 48 6.50 -4.59 6.90
N LEU A 49 6.56 -4.11 5.66
CA LEU A 49 6.02 -4.79 4.49
C LEU A 49 7.01 -5.78 3.87
N GLY A 50 8.30 -5.48 3.96
CA GLY A 50 9.37 -6.15 3.21
C GLY A 50 9.39 -5.90 1.70
N THR A 51 8.39 -5.20 1.16
CA THR A 51 8.31 -4.67 -0.22
C THR A 51 7.91 -3.19 -0.19
N LEU A 52 7.88 -2.53 -1.35
CA LEU A 52 7.65 -1.10 -1.49
C LEU A 52 8.61 -0.27 -0.62
N THR A 53 9.88 -0.70 -0.55
CA THR A 53 10.90 -0.09 0.31
C THR A 53 11.01 1.40 0.06
N GLY A 54 10.89 2.17 1.15
CA GLY A 54 10.87 3.63 1.13
C GLY A 54 9.46 4.24 1.22
N LEU A 55 8.39 3.48 0.98
CA LEU A 55 7.03 3.97 1.14
C LEU A 55 6.70 4.17 2.62
N THR A 56 6.39 5.41 3.00
CA THR A 56 6.02 5.76 4.39
C THR A 56 4.53 6.02 4.55
N SER A 57 3.82 6.27 3.44
CA SER A 57 2.39 6.58 3.43
C SER A 57 1.57 5.31 3.24
N SER A 58 1.61 4.40 4.21
CA SER A 58 0.87 3.14 4.14
C SER A 58 0.47 2.62 5.51
N LEU A 59 -0.63 1.87 5.57
CA LEU A 59 -1.12 1.23 6.80
C LEU A 59 -1.38 -0.25 6.52
N LEU A 60 -0.66 -1.12 7.23
CA LEU A 60 -0.75 -2.56 7.11
C LEU A 60 -1.71 -3.13 8.16
N LEU A 61 -2.69 -3.86 7.69
CA LEU A 61 -3.65 -4.58 8.51
C LEU A 61 -3.36 -6.08 8.48
N SER A 62 -3.34 -6.68 9.66
CA SER A 62 -3.17 -8.12 9.85
C SER A 62 -4.46 -8.76 10.35
N PRO A 63 -4.70 -10.04 10.03
CA PRO A 63 -5.80 -10.79 10.61
C PRO A 63 -5.80 -10.75 12.13
N LEU A 64 -6.99 -10.63 12.70
CA LEU A 64 -7.25 -10.76 14.12
C LEU A 64 -7.14 -12.24 14.52
N THR A 65 -5.92 -12.77 14.54
CA THR A 65 -5.65 -14.06 15.20
C THR A 65 -5.76 -13.83 16.69
N ALA A 66 -6.53 -14.68 17.40
CA ALA A 66 -6.94 -14.50 18.80
C ALA A 66 -5.80 -14.39 19.85
N LYS A 67 -4.55 -14.32 19.42
CA LYS A 67 -3.39 -13.94 20.22
C LYS A 67 -2.71 -12.75 19.55
N ASP A 68 -3.08 -11.57 20.03
CA ASP A 68 -2.31 -10.33 19.98
C ASP A 68 -1.92 -9.77 18.59
N CYS A 69 -2.55 -10.25 17.50
CA CYS A 69 -2.15 -9.86 16.15
C CYS A 69 -0.64 -10.02 15.91
N THR A 70 -0.02 -11.08 16.45
CA THR A 70 1.45 -11.30 16.42
C THR A 70 1.84 -12.62 15.73
N SER A 71 1.07 -13.11 14.75
CA SER A 71 1.48 -14.28 13.97
C SER A 71 2.65 -13.93 13.05
N GLU A 72 3.69 -14.77 12.99
CA GLU A 72 4.79 -14.57 12.05
C GLU A 72 4.38 -14.79 10.58
N HIS A 73 3.28 -15.53 10.35
CA HIS A 73 2.77 -15.83 9.02
C HIS A 73 1.26 -15.68 8.99
N TYR A 74 0.76 -14.81 8.11
CA TYR A 74 -0.66 -14.64 7.89
C TYR A 74 -1.09 -15.24 6.54
N PRO A 75 -2.30 -15.81 6.44
CA PRO A 75 -2.80 -16.28 5.15
C PRO A 75 -2.94 -15.12 4.16
N TYR A 76 -3.32 -13.95 4.66
CA TYR A 76 -3.32 -12.70 3.92
C TYR A 76 -3.28 -11.51 4.87
N ARG A 77 -2.68 -10.40 4.44
CA ARG A 77 -2.73 -9.07 5.08
C ARG A 77 -3.30 -8.05 4.11
N LYS A 78 -3.80 -6.92 4.59
CA LYS A 78 -4.32 -5.82 3.75
C LYS A 78 -3.45 -4.60 3.91
N LEU A 79 -2.95 -4.05 2.81
CA LEU A 79 -2.21 -2.81 2.81
C LEU A 79 -3.11 -1.69 2.28
N ILE A 80 -3.35 -0.69 3.11
CA ILE A 80 -4.05 0.53 2.74
C ILE A 80 -2.99 1.56 2.33
N VAL A 81 -3.12 2.09 1.11
CA VAL A 81 -2.26 3.15 0.61
C VAL A 81 -3.13 4.31 0.15
N PRO A 82 -2.99 5.53 0.71
CA PRO A 82 -3.69 6.71 0.21
C PRO A 82 -3.43 6.91 -1.28
N PHE A 83 -4.40 7.47 -2.01
CA PHE A 83 -4.15 7.89 -3.40
C PHE A 83 -3.65 9.34 -3.43
N GLY A 84 -2.71 9.71 -4.30
CA GLY A 84 -2.27 11.10 -4.38
C GLY A 84 -1.05 11.29 -5.24
N LYS A 85 -0.44 12.48 -5.14
CA LYS A 85 0.81 12.75 -5.83
C LYS A 85 1.95 12.06 -5.11
N ILE A 86 2.65 11.17 -5.80
CA ILE A 86 3.80 10.47 -5.22
C ILE A 86 5.01 11.39 -5.28
N LEU A 87 5.64 11.61 -4.14
CA LEU A 87 6.87 12.38 -4.00
C LEU A 87 7.99 11.45 -3.57
N SER A 88 9.12 11.50 -4.28
CA SER A 88 10.35 10.83 -3.88
C SER A 88 11.36 11.87 -3.41
N THR A 89 11.92 11.62 -2.24
CA THR A 89 13.01 12.41 -1.66
C THR A 89 14.16 11.49 -1.33
N ARG A 90 15.39 11.95 -1.55
CA ARG A 90 16.60 11.22 -1.20
C ARG A 90 17.34 12.00 -0.14
N ASP A 91 17.35 11.48 1.08
CA ASP A 91 18.27 11.96 2.12
C ASP A 91 19.67 11.42 1.81
N GLN A 92 20.71 12.21 2.12
CA GLN A 92 22.09 11.78 2.00
C GLN A 92 22.46 10.72 3.04
N HIS A 93 21.71 10.62 4.14
CA HIS A 93 21.97 9.69 5.24
C HIS A 93 21.23 8.35 5.11
N GLU A 94 20.25 8.26 4.21
CA GLU A 94 19.43 7.06 4.02
C GLU A 94 19.91 6.24 2.82
N ILE A 95 19.90 4.92 2.98
CA ILE A 95 20.36 3.97 1.94
C ILE A 95 19.34 3.90 0.78
N HIS A 96 18.07 4.20 1.05
CA HIS A 96 16.98 4.17 0.08
C HIS A 96 16.24 5.51 0.00
N GLN A 97 15.57 5.77 -1.13
CA GLN A 97 14.68 6.91 -1.27
C GLN A 97 13.47 6.80 -0.33
N THR A 98 12.96 7.93 0.15
CA THR A 98 11.72 8.02 0.89
C THR A 98 10.61 8.46 -0.05
N VAL A 99 9.57 7.63 -0.12
CA VAL A 99 8.40 7.82 -0.97
C VAL A 99 7.21 8.17 -0.09
N THR A 100 6.65 9.35 -0.32
CA THR A 100 5.48 9.88 0.40
C THR A 100 4.36 10.17 -0.57
N ILE A 101 3.12 10.18 -0.07
CA ILE A 101 1.94 10.45 -0.87
C ILE A 101 1.36 11.77 -0.38
N ASP A 102 1.57 12.81 -1.18
CA ASP A 102 1.01 14.13 -0.91
C ASP A 102 -0.45 14.19 -1.32
N ARG A 103 -1.27 14.71 -0.40
CA ARG A 103 -2.71 14.92 -0.57
C ARG A 103 -3.06 16.31 -0.04
N PRO A 104 -2.84 17.37 -0.83
CA PRO A 104 -3.21 18.72 -0.44
C PRO A 104 -4.73 18.81 -0.23
N SER A 105 -5.14 19.50 0.83
CA SER A 105 -6.55 19.67 1.21
C SER A 105 -7.37 20.43 0.18
N SER A 106 -6.72 21.15 -0.75
CA SER A 106 -7.36 21.85 -1.86
C SER A 106 -7.75 20.93 -3.04
N MET A 107 -7.29 19.67 -3.06
CA MET A 107 -7.64 18.71 -4.09
C MET A 107 -8.72 17.74 -3.60
N SER A 108 -9.80 17.64 -4.37
CA SER A 108 -10.77 16.55 -4.24
C SER A 108 -10.20 15.32 -4.94
N PHE A 109 -10.03 14.22 -4.21
CA PHE A 109 -9.59 12.96 -4.78
C PHE A 109 -10.82 12.10 -5.05
N SER A 110 -10.98 11.65 -6.31
CA SER A 110 -12.05 10.72 -6.69
C SER A 110 -11.94 9.39 -5.94
N HIS A 111 -10.71 9.00 -5.59
CA HIS A 111 -10.40 7.85 -4.75
C HIS A 111 -9.57 8.27 -3.54
N GLN A 112 -9.96 7.83 -2.35
CA GLN A 112 -9.28 8.22 -1.11
C GLN A 112 -8.05 7.35 -0.84
N TYR A 113 -8.13 6.06 -1.14
CA TYR A 113 -7.07 5.10 -0.94
C TYR A 113 -7.30 3.86 -1.82
N PHE A 114 -6.26 3.07 -1.98
CA PHE A 114 -6.31 1.73 -2.55
C PHE A 114 -6.03 0.70 -1.46
N VAL A 115 -6.57 -0.51 -1.65
CA VAL A 115 -6.27 -1.66 -0.81
C VAL A 115 -5.59 -2.72 -1.64
N PHE A 116 -4.47 -3.20 -1.12
CA PHE A 116 -3.72 -4.29 -1.71
C PHE A 116 -3.72 -5.49 -0.77
N ILE A 117 -3.74 -6.70 -1.33
CA ILE A 117 -3.65 -7.94 -0.57
C ILE A 117 -2.23 -8.45 -0.62
N LEU A 118 -1.65 -8.63 0.56
CA LEU A 118 -0.41 -9.37 0.75
C LEU A 118 -0.77 -10.83 1.01
N ASN A 119 -0.19 -11.75 0.25
CA ASN A 119 -0.24 -13.18 0.55
C ASN A 119 1.15 -13.66 0.98
N ASP A 120 1.36 -13.87 2.28
CA ASP A 120 2.70 -14.17 2.82
C ASP A 120 3.23 -15.54 2.36
N ARG A 121 2.34 -16.47 1.99
CA ARG A 121 2.71 -17.79 1.46
C ARG A 121 3.20 -17.69 0.01
N LEU A 122 2.49 -16.93 -0.81
CA LEU A 122 2.85 -16.75 -2.22
C LEU A 122 3.88 -15.64 -2.43
N LYS A 123 4.14 -14.82 -1.40
CA LYS A 123 5.00 -13.64 -1.47
C LYS A 123 4.58 -12.66 -2.56
N ILE A 124 3.27 -12.51 -2.73
CA ILE A 124 2.64 -11.64 -3.74
C ILE A 124 1.92 -10.49 -3.05
N LEU A 125 2.09 -9.29 -3.61
CA LEU A 125 1.27 -8.11 -3.37
C LEU A 125 0.43 -7.84 -4.63
N GLN A 126 -0.89 -7.71 -4.47
CA GLN A 126 -1.84 -7.57 -5.58
C GLN A 126 -3.01 -6.63 -5.23
N SER A 127 -3.66 -6.08 -6.25
CA SER A 127 -4.85 -5.22 -6.10
C SER A 127 -6.14 -6.04 -5.97
N THR A 128 -7.12 -5.47 -5.26
CA THR A 128 -8.48 -6.02 -5.08
C THR A 128 -9.43 -5.52 -6.16
N ASP A 129 -9.27 -5.89 -7.43
CA ASP A 129 -10.40 -5.90 -8.37
C ASP A 129 -10.63 -4.62 -9.24
N SER A 130 -9.62 -3.77 -9.47
CA SER A 130 -9.69 -2.76 -10.54
C SER A 130 -8.36 -2.56 -11.29
N PRO A 131 -8.39 -2.37 -12.63
CA PRO A 131 -7.20 -2.03 -13.41
C PRO A 131 -6.47 -0.80 -12.87
N THR A 132 -7.22 0.20 -12.41
CA THR A 132 -6.68 1.40 -11.75
C THR A 132 -5.83 1.07 -10.53
N GLY A 133 -6.28 0.14 -9.68
CA GLY A 133 -5.51 -0.28 -8.51
C GLY A 133 -4.24 -1.06 -8.89
N TRP A 134 -4.30 -1.89 -9.93
CA TRP A 134 -3.10 -2.57 -10.46
C TRP A 134 -2.10 -1.58 -11.04
N LEU A 135 -2.56 -0.58 -11.81
CA LEU A 135 -1.73 0.51 -12.32
C LEU A 135 -1.11 1.32 -11.18
N TYR A 136 -1.88 1.62 -10.12
CA TYR A 136 -1.37 2.35 -8.98
C TYR A 136 -0.31 1.55 -8.21
N LEU A 137 -0.53 0.24 -8.04
CA LEU A 137 0.46 -0.65 -7.43
C LEU A 137 1.74 -0.72 -8.26
N ALA A 138 1.63 -0.79 -9.59
CA ALA A 138 2.78 -0.76 -10.49
C ALA A 138 3.56 0.57 -10.36
N LEU A 139 2.86 1.69 -10.31
CA LEU A 139 3.48 3.00 -10.08
C LEU A 139 4.20 3.06 -8.72
N LEU A 140 3.59 2.54 -7.63
CA LEU A 140 4.22 2.48 -6.32
C LEU A 140 5.51 1.64 -6.37
N HIS A 141 5.49 0.46 -7.02
CA HIS A 141 6.68 -0.36 -7.22
C HIS A 141 7.74 0.32 -8.08
N ALA A 142 7.35 1.08 -9.12
CA ALA A 142 8.32 1.81 -9.95
C ALA A 142 8.99 2.97 -9.18
N MET A 143 8.24 3.57 -8.25
CA MET A 143 8.71 4.69 -7.42
C MET A 143 9.45 4.24 -6.15
N THR A 144 9.35 2.98 -5.76
CA THR A 144 9.98 2.41 -4.56
C THR A 144 11.00 1.35 -4.96
N SER A 145 11.91 0.96 -4.06
CA SER A 145 12.94 -0.08 -4.30
C SER A 145 13.90 0.16 -5.50
N HIS A 146 15.17 0.36 -5.18
CA HIS A 146 16.28 0.54 -6.12
C HIS A 146 17.58 0.07 -5.44
N PRO A 147 18.57 -0.53 -6.11
CA PRO A 147 18.55 -1.53 -7.19
C PRO A 147 18.47 -2.98 -6.66
N LEU A 148 18.29 -3.18 -5.36
CA LEU A 148 18.29 -4.50 -4.74
C LEU A 148 16.88 -5.11 -4.71
N PRO A 149 16.75 -6.44 -4.89
CA PRO A 149 15.49 -7.12 -4.67
C PRO A 149 14.95 -6.88 -3.26
N ASP A 150 13.65 -6.64 -3.14
CA ASP A 150 13.01 -6.48 -1.84
C ASP A 150 12.87 -7.84 -1.11
N HIS A 151 12.79 -7.79 0.22
CA HIS A 151 12.82 -9.00 1.06
C HIS A 151 11.56 -9.85 0.92
N TYR A 152 10.44 -9.23 0.54
CA TYR A 152 9.16 -9.91 0.50
C TYR A 152 8.94 -10.62 -0.83
N THR A 153 9.06 -9.93 -1.97
CA THR A 153 8.83 -10.47 -3.32
C THR A 153 10.07 -11.12 -3.92
N GLY A 154 11.27 -10.77 -3.44
CA GLY A 154 12.52 -11.19 -4.06
C GLY A 154 12.76 -10.56 -5.44
N MET A 155 12.05 -9.48 -5.78
CA MET A 155 12.18 -8.74 -7.02
C MET A 155 12.51 -7.28 -6.73
N THR A 156 13.15 -6.59 -7.67
CA THR A 156 13.30 -5.14 -7.61
C THR A 156 11.95 -4.45 -7.85
N GLY A 157 11.82 -3.20 -7.38
CA GLY A 157 10.62 -2.40 -7.63
C GLY A 157 10.31 -2.28 -9.13
N MET A 158 11.35 -2.05 -9.95
CA MET A 158 11.20 -1.97 -11.41
C MET A 158 10.70 -3.28 -12.02
N GLU A 159 11.32 -4.42 -11.73
CA GLU A 159 10.89 -5.72 -12.25
C GLU A 159 9.44 -6.03 -11.87
N ARG A 160 9.08 -5.75 -10.62
CA ARG A 160 7.71 -5.98 -10.14
C ARG A 160 6.71 -5.02 -10.80
N ALA A 161 7.06 -3.76 -11.01
CA ALA A 161 6.24 -2.80 -11.74
C ALA A 161 5.96 -3.27 -13.18
N PHE A 162 6.99 -3.73 -13.91
CA PHE A 162 6.81 -4.31 -15.24
C PHE A 162 5.92 -5.54 -15.21
N GLN A 163 6.16 -6.48 -14.29
CA GLN A 163 5.34 -7.68 -14.16
C GLN A 163 3.86 -7.37 -13.95
N LEU A 164 3.55 -6.34 -13.15
CA LEU A 164 2.19 -5.87 -12.92
C LEU A 164 1.57 -5.25 -14.18
N LEU A 165 2.31 -4.39 -14.89
CA LEU A 165 1.85 -3.73 -16.12
C LEU A 165 1.57 -4.72 -17.26
N TYR A 166 2.37 -5.79 -17.35
CA TYR A 166 2.15 -6.88 -18.31
C TYR A 166 1.08 -7.89 -17.87
N SER A 167 0.57 -7.79 -16.64
CA SER A 167 -0.47 -8.69 -16.16
C SER A 167 -1.85 -8.29 -16.68
N ALA A 168 -2.73 -9.28 -16.82
CA ALA A 168 -4.13 -9.05 -17.17
C ALA A 168 -4.87 -8.14 -16.16
N GLY A 169 -4.34 -7.99 -14.94
CA GLY A 169 -4.91 -7.11 -13.91
C GLY A 169 -4.90 -5.64 -14.30
N CYS A 170 -3.94 -5.17 -15.12
CA CYS A 170 -3.90 -3.80 -15.62
C CYS A 170 -4.76 -3.58 -16.88
N TRP A 171 -5.28 -4.65 -17.49
CA TRP A 171 -5.97 -4.57 -18.77
C TRP A 171 -7.46 -4.33 -18.56
N SER A 172 -8.07 -3.59 -19.49
CA SER A 172 -9.48 -3.23 -19.43
C SER A 172 -10.10 -3.40 -20.82
N ASP A 173 -11.28 -4.00 -20.88
CA ASP A 173 -12.10 -4.11 -22.09
C ASP A 173 -12.85 -2.81 -22.41
N GLN A 174 -12.70 -1.79 -21.56
CA GLN A 174 -13.26 -0.45 -21.72
C GLN A 174 -12.14 0.60 -21.70
N PRO A 175 -12.35 1.79 -22.29
CA PRO A 175 -11.41 2.89 -22.16
C PRO A 175 -11.08 3.20 -20.68
N PHE A 176 -9.81 3.53 -20.41
CA PHE A 176 -9.38 3.93 -19.08
C PHE A 176 -10.07 5.22 -18.64
N ASP A 177 -10.47 5.27 -17.36
CA ASP A 177 -10.99 6.46 -16.73
C ASP A 177 -9.89 7.51 -16.49
N GLU A 178 -10.29 8.74 -16.17
CA GLU A 178 -9.35 9.85 -15.96
C GLU A 178 -8.30 9.54 -14.88
N LEU A 179 -8.70 8.80 -13.84
CA LEU A 179 -7.82 8.38 -12.77
C LEU A 179 -6.72 7.42 -13.26
N SER A 180 -7.10 6.40 -14.03
CA SER A 180 -6.15 5.46 -14.62
C SER A 180 -5.23 6.16 -15.61
N LEU A 181 -5.75 7.08 -16.43
CA LEU A 181 -4.95 7.89 -17.36
C LEU A 181 -3.95 8.78 -16.61
N ASN A 182 -4.34 9.36 -15.46
CA ASN A 182 -3.44 10.13 -14.61
C ASN A 182 -2.29 9.26 -14.07
N ILE A 183 -2.59 8.05 -13.58
CA ILE A 183 -1.59 7.11 -13.09
C ILE A 183 -0.64 6.70 -14.23
N LEU A 184 -1.17 6.37 -15.41
CA LEU A 184 -0.37 6.06 -16.60
C LEU A 184 0.53 7.22 -17.02
N GLY A 185 0.04 8.46 -16.94
CA GLY A 185 0.83 9.66 -17.18
C GLY A 185 2.00 9.79 -16.20
N GLN A 186 1.79 9.47 -14.92
CA GLN A 186 2.87 9.42 -13.92
C GLN A 186 3.90 8.34 -14.26
N ILE A 187 3.47 7.13 -14.62
CA ILE A 187 4.37 6.03 -15.05
C ILE A 187 5.17 6.43 -16.29
N ALA A 188 4.52 7.06 -17.28
CA ALA A 188 5.19 7.53 -18.50
C ALA A 188 6.26 8.59 -18.19
N SER A 189 6.03 9.45 -17.19
CA SER A 189 6.98 10.49 -16.81
C SER A 189 8.29 9.98 -16.19
N ILE A 190 8.25 8.79 -15.57
CA ILE A 190 9.42 8.13 -14.96
C ILE A 190 10.01 7.04 -15.85
N SER A 191 9.32 6.67 -16.92
CA SER A 191 9.80 5.67 -17.87
C SER A 191 11.01 6.21 -18.67
N PRO A 192 11.99 5.35 -18.99
CA PRO A 192 13.08 5.74 -19.88
C PRO A 192 12.56 6.24 -21.22
N LYS A 193 13.10 7.36 -21.72
CA LYS A 193 12.77 7.87 -23.06
C LYS A 193 13.53 7.04 -24.09
N VAL A 194 12.79 6.44 -25.03
CA VAL A 194 13.37 5.77 -26.18
C VAL A 194 13.69 6.82 -27.23
N ASN A 195 14.97 7.18 -27.34
CA ASN A 195 15.47 8.01 -28.45
C ASN A 195 16.14 7.10 -29.47
N TYR A 196 15.94 7.38 -30.76
CA TYR A 196 16.63 6.67 -31.83
C TYR A 196 18.13 6.98 -31.77
N TYR A 197 18.96 5.94 -31.67
CA TYR A 197 20.41 6.08 -31.70
C TYR A 197 20.98 5.40 -32.96
N PRO A 198 21.91 6.04 -33.69
CA PRO A 198 22.40 7.41 -33.51
C PRO A 198 21.37 8.46 -33.94
N GLU A 199 21.33 9.60 -33.24
CA GLU A 199 20.36 10.69 -33.52
C GLU A 199 20.41 11.20 -34.97
N HIS A 200 21.55 11.05 -35.65
CA HIS A 200 21.77 11.53 -37.02
C HIS A 200 21.31 10.54 -38.12
N LEU A 201 20.82 9.36 -37.76
CA LEU A 201 20.33 8.33 -38.70
C LEU A 201 18.81 8.20 -38.71
N THR A 202 18.07 9.29 -38.46
CA THR A 202 16.61 9.30 -38.60
C THR A 202 16.21 9.17 -40.07
N CYS A 203 15.32 8.22 -40.38
CA CYS A 203 14.73 8.02 -41.72
C CYS A 203 14.01 9.26 -42.26
#